data_AF-A0A084XW73-F1
#
_entry.id   AF-A0A084XW73-F1
#
_cell.length_a   1.000
_cell.length_b   1.000
_cell.length_c   1.000
_cell.angle_alpha   90.00
_cell.angle_beta   90.00
_cell.angle_gamma   90.00
#
_symmetry.space_group_name_H-M   'P 1'
#
loop_
_entity.id
_entity.type
_entity.pdbx_description
1 polymer ?
#
loop_
_entity_poly.entity_id
_entity_poly.type
_entity_poly.pdbx_seq_one_letter_code
_entity_poly.pdbx_strand_id
1 'polypeptide(L)'
;MNIKEERCWAGSTASYESALAAEVKILAGDYTRPEDDTEDPEEDPRLLEVSDGLAVITIHGPLVNSDDPYLEWCGLTGYPEIRDAVLAAVSDPEVKQILLDIDSGGGAVSGCADTATLIREATKVKPVTTYADTMCSAAYWLGCAAGKVYSSKAAVVGSIGVKATFREYSKQNAMEGVTVTVIRAGKYKALADPNEPLTKEAEAQIQAIADANYEVFVDHVAKMRGRTYEYTDKTMADGQEFIGQAAVDVGLTDGVTTFDAVIGGLRKKILASLPKPMDNSNSNKFKLLGIAPNLIEDEGMARKALTEADIAALASGVTLDALQDKPDQEEQTPSTDVATDPVKPETVAESVVTTQAETVVDSVVLVLKSQIKEKDTELLQSGIKVAKLEESVNSLKATIDPLLSIAVKSVTNMAVALKAAPTVTLSSTPEQVLAEHSRFSEMFKKEYPVGGVAAVSATDTPKKDDTYVMTNVTQAQINAVRGTK
;
A
#
# COMPACT_ATOMS: atom_id res chain seq x y z
N MET A 1 39.94 14.90 6.74
CA MET A 1 39.98 14.23 8.05
C MET A 1 38.69 13.43 8.13
N ASN A 2 38.79 12.11 8.05
CA ASN A 2 37.66 11.19 8.08
C ASN A 2 37.25 11.08 9.56
N ILE A 3 36.18 11.76 9.95
CA ILE A 3 35.60 11.57 11.27
C ILE A 3 34.90 10.21 11.19
N LYS A 4 35.52 9.17 11.75
CA LYS A 4 34.74 8.01 12.17
C LYS A 4 33.80 8.55 13.23
N GLU A 5 32.54 8.79 12.87
CA GLU A 5 31.49 9.03 13.84
C GLU A 5 31.41 7.77 14.71
N GLU A 6 31.90 7.86 15.95
CA GLU A 6 31.61 6.85 16.96
C GLU A 6 30.13 7.01 17.32
N ARG A 7 29.28 6.32 16.54
CA ARG A 7 27.84 6.23 16.82
C ARG A 7 27.64 5.27 17.99
N CYS A 8 27.11 5.78 19.08
CA CYS A 8 26.65 4.95 20.19
C CYS A 8 25.27 4.36 19.84
N TRP A 9 25.14 3.03 19.86
CA TRP A 9 23.88 2.34 19.67
C TRP A 9 23.18 2.14 21.02
N ALA A 10 21.92 2.56 21.14
CA ALA A 10 21.14 2.47 22.37
C ALA A 10 20.09 1.34 22.37
N GLY A 11 20.08 0.47 21.35
CA GLY A 11 19.16 -0.66 21.22
C GLY A 11 19.77 -2.02 21.58
N SER A 12 19.06 -3.10 21.27
CA SER A 12 19.57 -4.48 21.42
C SER A 12 20.63 -4.81 20.37
N THR A 13 21.38 -5.88 20.57
CA THR A 13 22.36 -6.37 19.59
C THR A 13 21.69 -6.76 18.27
N ALA A 14 20.51 -7.37 18.34
CA ALA A 14 19.73 -7.71 17.15
C ALA A 14 19.34 -6.45 16.34
N SER A 15 18.89 -5.40 17.02
CA SER A 15 18.53 -4.16 16.35
C SER A 15 19.75 -3.41 15.79
N TYR A 16 20.93 -3.58 16.41
CA TYR A 16 22.19 -3.02 15.89
C TYR A 16 22.61 -3.71 14.60
N GLU A 17 22.52 -5.04 14.55
CA GLU A 17 22.83 -5.83 13.36
C GLU A 17 21.86 -5.52 12.22
N SER A 18 20.56 -5.34 12.52
CA SER A 18 19.57 -4.88 11.54
C SER A 18 19.89 -3.48 11.00
N ALA A 19 20.31 -2.55 11.88
CA ALA A 19 20.68 -1.19 11.46
C ALA A 19 21.94 -1.17 10.59
N LEU A 20 22.96 -1.98 10.91
CA LEU A 20 24.16 -2.13 10.08
C LEU A 20 23.84 -2.75 8.72
N ALA A 21 23.03 -3.80 8.70
CA ALA A 21 22.60 -4.44 7.45
C ALA A 21 21.84 -3.46 6.56
N ALA A 22 21.01 -2.61 7.16
CA ALA A 22 20.30 -1.56 6.46
C ALA A 22 21.22 -0.43 5.97
N GLU A 23 22.17 0.03 6.77
CA GLU A 23 23.13 1.08 6.37
C GLU A 23 23.97 0.64 5.16
N VAL A 24 24.36 -0.65 5.12
CA VAL A 24 25.05 -1.23 3.97
C VAL A 24 24.17 -1.24 2.72
N LYS A 25 22.88 -1.56 2.83
CA LYS A 25 21.92 -1.50 1.72
C LYS A 25 21.65 -0.07 1.23
N ILE A 26 21.51 0.87 2.16
CA ILE A 26 21.34 2.31 1.87
C ILE A 26 22.57 2.87 1.15
N LEU A 27 23.78 2.54 1.60
CA LEU A 27 25.04 2.93 0.96
C LEU A 27 25.22 2.31 -0.42
N ALA A 28 24.62 1.14 -0.68
CA ALA A 28 24.62 0.49 -1.98
C ALA A 28 23.66 1.13 -3.00
N GLY A 29 22.85 2.12 -2.59
CA GLY A 29 21.86 2.76 -3.47
C GLY A 29 20.64 1.89 -3.75
N ASP A 30 20.49 0.81 -3.00
CA ASP A 30 19.39 -0.15 -3.08
C ASP A 30 18.17 0.40 -2.32
N TYR A 31 17.55 1.43 -2.90
CA TYR A 31 16.20 1.91 -2.49
C TYR A 31 15.10 1.03 -3.08
N THR A 32 15.47 0.05 -3.88
CA THR A 32 14.58 -0.96 -4.40
C THR A 32 14.15 -1.87 -3.26
N ARG A 33 12.84 -2.11 -3.19
CA ARG A 33 12.24 -3.24 -2.44
C ARG A 33 13.17 -4.44 -2.61
N PRO A 34 13.49 -5.22 -1.55
CA PRO A 34 14.20 -6.47 -1.71
C PRO A 34 13.44 -7.29 -2.76
N GLU A 35 14.02 -7.33 -3.96
CA GLU A 35 13.52 -7.92 -5.22
C GLU A 35 12.45 -7.11 -5.98
N ASP A 36 12.93 -6.32 -6.96
CA ASP A 36 12.28 -6.07 -8.28
C ASP A 36 13.20 -6.62 -9.41
N ASP A 37 14.00 -7.65 -9.08
CA ASP A 37 14.79 -8.44 -10.03
C ASP A 37 14.07 -9.74 -10.44
N THR A 38 12.86 -9.95 -9.92
CA THR A 38 11.87 -10.87 -10.47
C THR A 38 10.75 -10.06 -11.09
N GLU A 39 10.68 -10.03 -12.41
CA GLU A 39 9.44 -9.76 -13.16
C GLU A 39 8.42 -10.87 -12.86
N ASP A 40 8.03 -11.05 -11.59
CA ASP A 40 6.97 -11.96 -11.19
C ASP A 40 5.79 -11.12 -10.69
N PRO A 41 4.74 -10.94 -11.51
CA PRO A 41 3.52 -10.22 -11.12
C PRO A 41 2.70 -10.93 -10.03
N GLU A 42 3.27 -11.95 -9.37
CA GLU A 42 2.62 -12.86 -8.43
C GLU A 42 3.14 -12.74 -6.98
N GLU A 43 3.96 -11.75 -6.61
CA GLU A 43 4.26 -11.54 -5.19
C GLU A 43 3.04 -10.92 -4.47
N ASP A 44 2.42 -11.70 -3.60
CA ASP A 44 1.34 -11.28 -2.70
C ASP A 44 1.70 -9.97 -1.98
N PRO A 45 0.69 -9.10 -1.68
CA PRO A 45 0.93 -7.88 -0.91
C PRO A 45 1.68 -8.19 0.38
N ARG A 46 2.70 -7.40 0.71
CA ARG A 46 3.59 -7.61 1.87
C ARG A 46 2.88 -7.92 3.18
N LEU A 47 1.75 -7.26 3.43
CA LEU A 47 1.00 -7.42 4.68
C LEU A 47 0.17 -8.71 4.72
N LEU A 48 -0.01 -9.37 3.58
CA LEU A 48 -0.89 -10.51 3.39
C LEU A 48 -0.08 -11.82 3.45
N GLU A 49 -0.52 -12.72 4.33
CA GLU A 49 -0.11 -14.12 4.34
C GLU A 49 -1.34 -15.00 4.16
N VAL A 50 -1.36 -15.86 3.14
CA VAL A 50 -2.46 -16.80 2.91
C VAL A 50 -2.03 -18.22 3.25
N SER A 51 -2.74 -18.87 4.17
CA SER A 51 -2.53 -20.28 4.51
C SER A 51 -3.84 -21.01 4.79
N ASP A 52 -4.04 -22.20 4.20
CA ASP A 52 -5.21 -23.06 4.42
C ASP A 52 -6.57 -22.33 4.26
N GLY A 53 -6.65 -21.38 3.31
CA GLY A 53 -7.85 -20.56 3.06
C GLY A 53 -8.10 -19.46 4.11
N LEU A 54 -7.15 -19.20 5.01
CA LEU A 54 -7.14 -18.05 5.92
C LEU A 54 -6.13 -17.02 5.42
N ALA A 55 -6.60 -15.81 5.14
CA ALA A 55 -5.75 -14.64 4.90
C ALA A 55 -5.49 -13.92 6.22
N VAL A 56 -4.22 -13.77 6.59
CA VAL A 56 -3.77 -12.95 7.72
C VAL A 56 -3.18 -11.66 7.18
N ILE A 57 -3.75 -10.52 7.59
CA ILE A 57 -3.28 -9.19 7.22
C ILE A 57 -2.65 -8.57 8.45
N THR A 58 -1.34 -8.37 8.42
CA THR A 58 -0.56 -7.85 9.54
C THR A 58 -0.56 -6.31 9.51
N ILE A 59 -1.03 -5.67 10.58
CA ILE A 59 -1.12 -4.21 10.70
C ILE A 59 -0.36 -3.77 11.95
N HIS A 60 0.95 -3.63 11.81
CA HIS A 60 1.87 -3.37 12.92
C HIS A 60 2.52 -1.99 12.83
N GLY A 61 2.82 -1.39 13.97
CA GLY A 61 3.53 -0.12 14.05
C GLY A 61 2.67 1.11 13.71
N PRO A 62 3.27 2.30 13.58
CA PRO A 62 2.54 3.54 13.31
C PRO A 62 1.88 3.55 11.93
N LEU A 63 0.68 4.12 11.85
CA LEU A 63 -0.12 4.15 10.62
C LEU A 63 0.00 5.47 9.86
N VAL A 64 0.20 5.42 8.55
CA VAL A 64 0.37 6.60 7.69
C VAL A 64 -0.38 6.48 6.37
N ASN A 65 -0.68 7.61 5.75
CA ASN A 65 -1.28 7.62 4.41
C ASN A 65 -0.22 7.75 3.33
N SER A 66 0.69 6.79 3.29
CA SER A 66 1.77 6.70 2.32
C SER A 66 2.22 5.24 2.22
N ASP A 67 2.67 4.86 1.04
CA ASP A 67 3.24 3.57 0.64
C ASP A 67 4.73 3.71 0.28
N ASP A 68 5.40 4.74 0.82
CA ASP A 68 6.83 4.96 0.58
C ASP A 68 7.64 3.80 1.20
N PRO A 69 8.45 3.07 0.41
CA PRO A 69 9.28 1.97 0.90
C PRO A 69 10.23 2.37 2.05
N TYR A 70 10.63 3.64 2.11
CA TYR A 70 11.45 4.14 3.22
C TYR A 70 10.69 4.12 4.56
N LEU A 71 9.38 4.40 4.54
CA LEU A 71 8.54 4.36 5.75
C LEU A 71 8.30 2.92 6.20
N GLU A 72 8.14 1.99 5.27
CA GLU A 72 8.11 0.55 5.56
C GLU A 72 9.38 0.12 6.30
N TRP A 73 10.55 0.51 5.79
CA TRP A 73 11.83 0.20 6.43
C TRP A 73 11.93 0.74 7.86
N CYS A 74 11.26 1.86 8.14
CA CYS A 74 11.17 2.45 9.48
C CYS A 74 10.13 1.75 10.38
N GLY A 75 9.46 0.69 9.91
CA GLY A 75 8.44 -0.06 10.66
C GLY A 75 7.07 0.61 10.69
N LEU A 76 6.77 1.50 9.73
CA LEU A 76 5.44 2.08 9.56
C LEU A 76 4.60 1.21 8.62
N THR A 77 3.28 1.27 8.81
CA THR A 77 2.33 0.60 7.91
C THR A 77 1.49 1.63 7.18
N GLY A 78 1.49 1.57 5.86
CA GLY A 78 0.72 2.42 4.97
C GLY A 78 -0.75 2.00 4.85
N TYR A 79 -1.65 2.97 4.88
CA TYR A 79 -3.04 2.73 4.52
C TYR A 79 -3.25 2.19 3.10
N PRO A 80 -2.49 2.59 2.06
CA PRO A 80 -2.57 1.95 0.75
C PRO A 80 -2.24 0.46 0.80
N GLU A 81 -1.16 0.07 1.47
CA GLU A 81 -0.75 -1.34 1.61
C GLU A 81 -1.84 -2.20 2.29
N ILE A 82 -2.49 -1.67 3.33
CA ILE A 82 -3.62 -2.34 3.99
C ILE A 82 -4.78 -2.53 3.01
N ARG A 83 -5.09 -1.52 2.19
CA ARG A 83 -6.17 -1.63 1.21
C ARG A 83 -5.85 -2.67 0.14
N ASP A 84 -4.62 -2.70 -0.35
CA ASP A 84 -4.18 -3.65 -1.36
C ASP A 84 -4.23 -5.09 -0.82
N ALA A 85 -3.76 -5.32 0.42
CA ALA A 85 -3.87 -6.61 1.09
C ALA A 85 -5.32 -7.06 1.28
N VAL A 86 -6.22 -6.15 1.68
CA VAL A 86 -7.66 -6.45 1.82
C VAL A 86 -8.28 -6.79 0.45
N LEU A 87 -7.95 -6.04 -0.60
CA LEU A 87 -8.46 -6.28 -1.95
C LEU A 87 -7.98 -7.63 -2.50
N ALA A 88 -6.69 -7.95 -2.33
CA ALA A 88 -6.13 -9.23 -2.73
C ALA A 88 -6.81 -10.39 -1.99
N ALA A 89 -6.90 -10.30 -0.65
CA ALA A 89 -7.55 -11.31 0.16
C ALA A 89 -9.04 -11.50 -0.18
N VAL A 90 -9.75 -10.43 -0.54
CA VAL A 90 -11.16 -10.52 -0.98
C VAL A 90 -11.28 -11.15 -2.37
N SER A 91 -10.35 -10.86 -3.28
CA SER A 91 -10.40 -11.32 -4.67
C SER A 91 -9.94 -12.77 -4.84
N ASP A 92 -9.10 -13.28 -3.94
CA ASP A 92 -8.58 -14.65 -4.02
C ASP A 92 -9.66 -15.71 -3.73
N PRO A 93 -10.01 -16.62 -4.66
CA PRO A 93 -11.00 -17.66 -4.42
C PRO A 93 -10.62 -18.68 -3.34
N GLU A 94 -9.33 -18.87 -3.02
CA GLU A 94 -8.86 -19.80 -1.99
C GLU A 94 -9.15 -19.27 -0.57
N VAL A 95 -9.06 -17.94 -0.39
CA VAL A 95 -9.36 -17.28 0.89
C VAL A 95 -10.85 -17.36 1.22
N LYS A 96 -11.16 -17.97 2.38
CA LYS A 96 -12.51 -18.11 2.95
C LYS A 96 -12.75 -17.24 4.19
N GLN A 97 -11.69 -16.85 4.89
CA GLN A 97 -11.73 -16.00 6.09
C GLN A 97 -10.57 -15.00 6.04
N ILE A 98 -10.80 -13.80 6.54
CA ILE A 98 -9.76 -12.77 6.69
C ILE A 98 -9.57 -12.49 8.19
N LEU A 99 -8.32 -12.51 8.64
CA LEU A 99 -7.89 -12.12 9.97
C LEU A 99 -7.05 -10.84 9.85
N LEU A 100 -7.47 -9.77 10.53
CA LEU A 100 -6.62 -8.59 10.75
C LEU A 100 -5.85 -8.83 12.05
N ASP A 101 -4.54 -8.92 11.97
CA ASP A 101 -3.66 -9.00 13.12
C ASP A 101 -3.11 -7.60 13.42
N ILE A 102 -3.54 -6.99 14.52
CA ILE A 102 -3.29 -5.58 14.81
C ILE A 102 -2.42 -5.42 16.06
N ASP A 103 -1.27 -4.78 15.88
CA ASP A 103 -0.39 -4.31 16.95
C ASP A 103 0.09 -2.89 16.64
N SER A 104 -0.80 -1.92 16.88
CA SER A 104 -0.58 -0.54 16.52
C SER A 104 -1.18 0.45 17.53
N GLY A 105 -0.38 1.48 17.82
CA GLY A 105 -0.80 2.67 18.58
C GLY A 105 -1.67 3.65 17.78
N GLY A 106 -1.87 3.41 16.49
CA GLY A 106 -2.57 4.29 15.56
C GLY A 106 -1.64 5.18 14.74
N GLY A 107 -2.13 6.33 14.28
CA GLY A 107 -1.38 7.18 13.35
C GLY A 107 -2.19 8.29 12.69
N ALA A 108 -1.93 8.55 11.41
CA ALA A 108 -2.51 9.67 10.67
C ALA A 108 -4.03 9.53 10.48
N VAL A 109 -4.78 10.62 10.62
CA VAL A 109 -6.24 10.63 10.38
C VAL A 109 -6.56 10.54 8.87
N SER A 110 -5.74 11.19 8.04
CA SER A 110 -5.89 11.17 6.57
C SER A 110 -5.88 9.74 6.05
N GLY A 111 -6.84 9.35 5.21
CA GLY A 111 -6.92 8.01 4.61
C GLY A 111 -7.42 6.89 5.54
N CYS A 112 -7.51 7.13 6.85
CA CYS A 112 -7.97 6.12 7.82
C CYS A 112 -9.44 5.74 7.59
N ALA A 113 -10.32 6.73 7.38
CA ALA A 113 -11.74 6.50 7.17
C ALA A 113 -12.03 5.69 5.89
N ASP A 114 -11.30 5.95 4.81
CA ASP A 114 -11.45 5.24 3.54
C ASP A 114 -11.01 3.78 3.68
N THR A 115 -9.89 3.52 4.35
CA THR A 115 -9.41 2.16 4.64
C THR A 115 -10.38 1.41 5.57
N ALA A 116 -10.90 2.05 6.62
CA ALA A 116 -11.91 1.46 7.49
C ALA A 116 -13.20 1.11 6.72
N THR A 117 -13.62 1.97 5.80
CA THR A 117 -14.78 1.73 4.93
C THR A 117 -14.54 0.52 4.04
N LEU A 118 -13.36 0.39 3.43
CA LEU A 118 -13.01 -0.78 2.63
C LEU A 118 -13.04 -2.08 3.45
N ILE A 119 -12.45 -2.08 4.66
CA ILE A 119 -12.49 -3.22 5.58
C ILE A 119 -13.95 -3.59 5.87
N ARG A 120 -14.80 -2.60 6.11
CA ARG A 120 -16.22 -2.83 6.36
C ARG A 120 -16.93 -3.43 5.15
N GLU A 121 -16.66 -2.94 3.94
CA GLU A 121 -17.24 -3.49 2.72
C GLU A 121 -16.75 -4.93 2.45
N ALA A 122 -15.48 -5.22 2.74
CA ALA A 122 -14.93 -6.58 2.64
C ALA A 122 -15.72 -7.59 3.48
N THR A 123 -16.25 -7.17 4.65
CA THR A 123 -17.09 -8.04 5.51
C THR A 123 -18.36 -8.55 4.83
N LYS A 124 -18.84 -7.86 3.79
CA LYS A 124 -20.03 -8.26 3.01
C LYS A 124 -19.72 -9.37 2.01
N VAL A 125 -18.45 -9.54 1.65
CA VAL A 125 -17.98 -10.53 0.67
C VAL A 125 -17.40 -11.74 1.39
N LYS A 126 -16.50 -11.51 2.35
CA LYS A 126 -15.87 -12.56 3.17
C LYS A 126 -15.88 -12.16 4.64
N PRO A 127 -16.03 -13.08 5.59
CA PRO A 127 -16.00 -12.71 6.99
C PRO A 127 -14.59 -12.23 7.39
N VAL A 128 -14.56 -11.06 8.04
CA VAL A 128 -13.34 -10.43 8.57
C VAL A 128 -13.39 -10.46 10.09
N THR A 129 -12.32 -10.97 10.71
CA THR A 129 -12.12 -10.98 12.15
C THR A 129 -10.87 -10.17 12.48
N THR A 130 -10.90 -9.39 13.54
CA THR A 130 -9.74 -8.69 14.10
C THR A 130 -9.25 -9.43 15.33
N TYR A 131 -7.94 -9.59 15.45
CA TYR A 131 -7.25 -9.89 16.69
C TYR A 131 -6.26 -8.76 16.99
N ALA A 132 -6.08 -8.43 18.27
CA ALA A 132 -5.15 -7.37 18.64
C ALA A 132 -4.43 -7.61 19.97
N ASP A 133 -3.14 -7.27 19.97
CA ASP A 133 -2.34 -7.03 21.17
C ASP A 133 -2.28 -5.53 21.51
N THR A 134 -2.18 -4.66 20.52
CA THR A 134 -2.37 -3.21 20.68
C THR A 134 -3.28 -2.69 19.57
N MET A 135 -4.37 -2.03 19.93
CA MET A 135 -5.28 -1.45 18.94
C MET A 135 -5.83 -0.13 19.46
N CYS A 136 -5.04 0.93 19.27
CA CYS A 136 -5.31 2.26 19.79
C CYS A 136 -5.52 3.30 18.67
N SER A 137 -6.35 4.31 18.93
CA SER A 137 -6.61 5.44 18.04
C SER A 137 -6.97 4.98 16.61
N ALA A 138 -6.27 5.44 15.57
CA ALA A 138 -6.53 5.04 14.18
C ALA A 138 -6.53 3.51 13.96
N ALA A 139 -5.73 2.74 14.71
CA ALA A 139 -5.75 1.28 14.61
C ALA A 139 -7.08 0.69 15.07
N TYR A 140 -7.68 1.27 16.13
CA TYR A 140 -9.03 0.89 16.56
C TYR A 140 -10.09 1.29 15.53
N TRP A 141 -9.93 2.44 14.87
CA TRP A 141 -10.80 2.86 13.76
C TRP A 141 -10.87 1.79 12.67
N LEU A 142 -9.72 1.24 12.28
CA LEU A 142 -9.63 0.15 11.30
C LEU A 142 -10.19 -1.16 11.86
N GLY A 143 -9.67 -1.60 13.02
CA GLY A 143 -9.96 -2.92 13.56
C GLY A 143 -11.43 -3.10 13.97
N CYS A 144 -12.10 -2.04 14.42
CA CYS A 144 -13.52 -2.10 14.77
C CYS A 144 -14.44 -2.23 13.54
N ALA A 145 -13.94 -1.97 12.33
CA ALA A 145 -14.72 -2.13 11.10
C ALA A 145 -14.95 -3.60 10.72
N ALA A 146 -14.17 -4.53 11.28
CA ALA A 146 -14.33 -5.97 11.10
C ALA A 146 -15.67 -6.49 11.68
N GLY A 147 -16.04 -7.72 11.29
CA GLY A 147 -17.28 -8.34 11.76
C GLY A 147 -17.17 -8.90 13.18
N LYS A 148 -15.97 -9.31 13.60
CA LYS A 148 -15.65 -9.74 14.96
C LYS A 148 -14.35 -9.12 15.42
N VAL A 149 -14.28 -8.72 16.69
CA VAL A 149 -13.10 -8.08 17.28
C VAL A 149 -12.70 -8.82 18.55
N TYR A 150 -11.51 -9.41 18.55
CA TYR A 150 -10.94 -10.06 19.71
C TYR A 150 -9.64 -9.37 20.12
N SER A 151 -9.27 -9.55 21.38
CA SER A 151 -8.06 -8.95 21.94
C SER A 151 -7.39 -9.92 22.91
N SER A 152 -6.09 -9.76 23.11
CA SER A 152 -5.36 -10.52 24.13
C SER A 152 -5.69 -10.03 25.54
N LYS A 153 -5.30 -10.82 26.55
CA LYS A 153 -5.64 -10.53 27.95
C LYS A 153 -4.95 -9.27 28.48
N ALA A 154 -3.78 -8.95 27.96
CA ALA A 154 -3.02 -7.76 28.33
C ALA A 154 -3.11 -6.67 27.24
N ALA A 155 -3.96 -6.85 26.24
CA ALA A 155 -4.03 -5.95 25.11
C ALA A 155 -4.49 -4.55 25.52
N VAL A 156 -3.91 -3.54 24.89
CA VAL A 156 -4.28 -2.13 25.08
C VAL A 156 -5.15 -1.70 23.90
N VAL A 157 -6.41 -1.38 24.19
CA VAL A 157 -7.43 -1.07 23.17
C VAL A 157 -8.11 0.25 23.50
N GLY A 158 -8.50 1.02 22.49
CA GLY A 158 -9.23 2.28 22.67
C GLY A 158 -8.39 3.46 22.22
N SER A 159 -8.09 4.40 23.12
CA SER A 159 -7.48 5.68 22.76
C SER A 159 -8.26 6.37 21.64
N ILE A 160 -9.58 6.27 21.68
CA ILE A 160 -10.47 6.88 20.68
C ILE A 160 -10.48 8.38 20.98
N GLY A 161 -9.79 9.13 20.13
CA GLY A 161 -9.54 10.55 20.31
C GLY A 161 -8.68 11.08 19.19
N VAL A 162 -8.68 12.41 19.04
CA VAL A 162 -7.86 13.12 18.06
C VAL A 162 -6.99 14.13 18.80
N LYS A 163 -5.71 14.18 18.47
CA LYS A 163 -4.78 15.18 19.00
C LYS A 163 -4.12 15.94 17.87
N ALA A 164 -3.97 17.25 18.07
CA ALA A 164 -3.11 18.10 17.27
C ALA A 164 -2.04 18.69 18.19
N THR A 165 -0.79 18.74 17.72
CA THR A 165 0.32 19.30 18.48
C THR A 165 0.95 20.43 17.69
N PHE A 166 0.96 21.62 18.26
CA PHE A 166 1.66 22.78 17.73
C PHE A 166 2.96 23.00 18.52
N ARG A 167 4.09 23.09 17.82
CA ARG A 167 5.39 23.39 18.43
C ARG A 167 5.88 24.73 17.92
N GLU A 168 6.04 25.68 18.84
CA GLU A 168 6.59 27.00 18.55
C GLU A 168 8.12 27.00 18.63
N TYR A 169 8.77 27.66 17.65
CA TYR A 169 10.22 27.84 17.54
C TYR A 169 10.67 29.30 17.62
N SER A 170 9.75 30.27 17.72
CA SER A 170 10.08 31.71 17.65
C SER A 170 11.21 32.12 18.63
N LYS A 171 11.13 31.64 19.87
CA LYS A 171 12.14 31.88 20.92
C LYS A 171 13.45 31.14 20.67
N GLN A 172 13.36 29.91 20.13
CA GLN A 172 14.55 29.14 19.77
C GLN A 172 15.33 29.87 18.66
N ASN A 173 14.66 30.28 17.60
CA ASN A 173 15.26 31.03 16.50
C ASN A 173 15.91 32.33 17.00
N ALA A 174 15.23 33.08 17.87
CA ALA A 174 15.79 34.30 18.45
C ALA A 174 17.08 34.06 19.26
N MET A 175 17.14 32.96 20.04
CA MET A 175 18.37 32.57 20.76
C MET A 175 19.51 32.15 19.82
N GLU A 176 19.17 31.55 18.68
CA GLU A 176 20.12 31.16 17.63
C GLU A 176 20.53 32.35 16.73
N GLY A 177 19.95 33.54 16.94
CA GLY A 177 20.21 34.73 16.12
C GLY A 177 19.54 34.69 14.74
N VAL A 178 18.55 33.82 14.55
CA VAL A 178 17.78 33.66 13.32
C VAL A 178 16.50 34.50 13.41
N THR A 179 16.31 35.42 12.47
CA THR A 179 15.06 36.17 12.32
C THR A 179 14.25 35.62 11.15
N VAL A 180 13.03 35.16 11.43
CA VAL A 180 12.09 34.69 10.41
C VAL A 180 10.95 35.69 10.29
N THR A 181 10.73 36.20 9.08
CA THR A 181 9.60 37.09 8.75
C THR A 181 8.64 36.35 7.84
N VAL A 182 7.42 36.08 8.34
CA VAL A 182 6.40 35.36 7.56
C VAL A 182 5.58 36.33 6.73
N ILE A 183 5.60 36.17 5.41
CA ILE A 183 4.81 36.95 4.46
C ILE A 183 3.67 36.06 3.96
N ARG A 184 2.42 36.55 4.06
CA ARG A 184 1.21 35.76 3.80
C ARG A 184 0.16 36.53 3.01
N ALA A 185 -0.59 35.79 2.19
CA ALA A 185 -1.78 36.27 1.50
C ALA A 185 -2.99 35.42 1.90
N GLY A 186 -4.09 36.07 2.28
CA GLY A 186 -5.31 35.44 2.79
C GLY A 186 -5.37 35.38 4.33
N LYS A 187 -6.55 35.68 4.90
CA LYS A 187 -6.76 35.82 6.35
C LYS A 187 -6.32 34.61 7.16
N TYR A 188 -6.51 33.40 6.64
CA TYR A 188 -6.25 32.14 7.35
C TYR A 188 -4.92 31.48 6.97
N LYS A 189 -4.11 32.08 6.08
CA LYS A 189 -2.86 31.46 5.61
C LYS A 189 -1.78 31.59 6.67
N ALA A 190 -1.19 30.45 7.06
CA ALA A 190 -0.11 30.38 8.05
C ALA A 190 -0.47 31.05 9.40
N LEU A 191 -1.71 30.81 9.89
CA LEU A 191 -2.15 31.28 11.20
C LEU A 191 -1.42 30.58 12.36
N ALA A 192 -1.06 29.31 12.17
CA ALA A 192 -0.24 28.53 13.09
C ALA A 192 1.13 28.29 12.46
N ASP A 193 1.84 29.36 12.10
CA ASP A 193 3.24 29.23 11.67
C ASP A 193 4.14 28.96 12.88
N PRO A 194 4.95 27.90 12.89
CA PRO A 194 5.82 27.57 14.02
C PRO A 194 6.82 28.67 14.41
N ASN A 195 7.10 29.64 13.54
CA ASN A 195 8.02 30.75 13.81
C ASN A 195 7.37 31.94 14.51
N GLU A 196 6.05 31.90 14.71
CA GLU A 196 5.29 32.93 15.44
C GLU A 196 4.58 32.32 16.66
N PRO A 197 4.35 33.09 17.73
CA PRO A 197 3.53 32.62 18.85
C PRO A 197 2.12 32.21 18.41
N LEU A 198 1.59 31.13 18.98
CA LEU A 198 0.25 30.67 18.67
C LEU A 198 -0.80 31.69 19.13
N THR A 199 -1.59 32.21 18.18
CA THR A 199 -2.69 33.14 18.47
C THR A 199 -3.95 32.37 18.90
N LYS A 200 -4.87 33.05 19.60
CA LYS A 200 -6.16 32.45 20.00
C LYS A 200 -7.00 32.03 18.81
N GLU A 201 -6.93 32.81 17.72
CA GLU A 201 -7.63 32.51 16.47
C GLU A 201 -7.07 31.24 15.80
N ALA A 202 -5.74 31.07 15.82
CA ALA A 202 -5.08 29.88 15.29
C ALA A 202 -5.37 28.64 16.14
N GLU A 203 -5.30 28.78 17.47
CA GLU A 203 -5.67 27.73 18.43
C GLU A 203 -7.11 27.27 18.22
N ALA A 204 -8.06 28.21 18.13
CA ALA A 204 -9.47 27.90 17.89
C ALA A 204 -9.69 27.18 16.55
N GLN A 205 -8.93 27.54 15.50
CA GLN A 205 -9.01 26.86 14.21
C GLN A 205 -8.48 25.42 14.28
N ILE A 206 -7.35 25.20 14.96
CA ILE A 206 -6.79 23.85 15.16
C ILE A 206 -7.75 23.00 16.00
N GLN A 207 -8.33 23.57 17.06
CA GLN A 207 -9.30 22.89 17.90
C GLN A 207 -10.54 22.49 17.10
N ALA A 208 -11.10 23.38 16.28
CA ALA A 208 -12.25 23.06 15.45
C ALA A 208 -11.98 21.91 14.45
N ILE A 209 -10.73 21.78 13.95
CA ILE A 209 -10.32 20.65 13.11
C ILE A 209 -10.24 19.36 13.93
N ALA A 210 -9.69 19.42 15.15
CA ALA A 210 -9.62 18.26 16.03
C ALA A 210 -11.03 17.77 16.43
N ASP A 211 -11.91 18.69 16.80
CA ASP A 211 -13.30 18.42 17.18
C ASP A 211 -14.08 17.76 16.01
N ALA A 212 -13.95 18.32 14.80
CA ALA A 212 -14.62 17.76 13.63
C ALA A 212 -14.15 16.32 13.31
N ASN A 213 -12.85 16.04 13.42
CA ASN A 213 -12.34 14.69 13.21
C ASN A 213 -12.74 13.74 14.35
N TYR A 214 -12.82 14.25 15.58
CA TYR A 214 -13.28 13.49 16.73
C TYR A 214 -14.73 13.04 16.56
N GLU A 215 -15.63 13.93 16.15
CA GLU A 215 -17.04 13.59 15.89
C GLU A 215 -17.17 12.45 14.86
N VAL A 216 -16.40 12.52 13.77
CA VAL A 216 -16.39 11.48 12.73
C VAL A 216 -15.90 10.14 13.30
N PHE A 217 -14.87 10.16 14.16
CA PHE A 217 -14.35 8.94 14.76
C PHE A 217 -15.35 8.30 15.72
N VAL A 218 -15.94 9.09 16.61
CA VAL A 218 -16.93 8.59 17.59
C VAL A 218 -18.16 8.02 16.87
N ASP A 219 -18.66 8.69 15.84
CA ASP A 219 -19.78 8.20 15.03
C ASP A 219 -19.46 6.87 14.32
N HIS A 220 -18.25 6.74 13.76
CA HIS A 220 -17.78 5.48 13.18
C HIS A 220 -17.77 4.34 14.20
N VAL A 221 -17.17 4.57 15.36
CA VAL A 221 -17.12 3.55 16.43
C VAL A 221 -18.53 3.18 16.90
N ALA A 222 -19.39 4.18 17.11
CA ALA A 222 -20.77 3.97 17.53
C ALA A 222 -21.52 3.05 16.55
N LYS A 223 -21.39 3.32 15.25
CA LYS A 223 -21.98 2.50 14.18
C LYS A 223 -21.43 1.08 14.17
N MET A 224 -20.11 0.92 14.26
CA MET A 224 -19.48 -0.40 14.19
C MET A 224 -19.78 -1.28 15.42
N ARG A 225 -19.90 -0.67 16.60
CA ARG A 225 -20.17 -1.37 17.85
C ARG A 225 -21.67 -1.44 18.21
N GLY A 226 -22.55 -0.89 17.36
CA GLY A 226 -24.00 -0.93 17.55
C GLY A 226 -24.45 -0.14 18.79
N ARG A 227 -23.83 1.01 19.04
CA ARG A 227 -24.08 1.89 20.19
C ARG A 227 -24.56 3.25 19.71
N THR A 228 -25.16 4.03 20.61
CA THR A 228 -25.46 5.43 20.30
C THR A 228 -24.17 6.25 20.34
N TYR A 229 -24.19 7.40 19.65
CA TYR A 229 -23.08 8.35 19.70
C TYR A 229 -22.78 8.75 21.15
N GLU A 230 -23.81 9.10 21.92
CA GLU A 230 -23.68 9.59 23.30
C GLU A 230 -23.11 8.55 24.25
N TYR A 231 -23.47 7.27 24.09
CA TYR A 231 -22.87 6.21 24.88
C TYR A 231 -21.39 6.04 24.54
N THR A 232 -21.06 6.08 23.25
CA THR A 232 -19.69 5.92 22.76
C THR A 232 -18.81 7.08 23.24
N ASP A 233 -19.22 8.32 23.02
CA ASP A 233 -18.56 9.54 23.49
C ASP A 233 -18.25 9.49 24.99
N LYS A 234 -19.22 9.06 25.80
CA LYS A 234 -19.14 9.15 27.26
C LYS A 234 -18.45 7.98 27.96
N THR A 235 -18.36 6.82 27.30
CA THR A 235 -17.89 5.58 27.95
C THR A 235 -16.77 4.87 27.20
N MET A 236 -16.57 5.18 25.92
CA MET A 236 -15.56 4.56 25.07
C MET A 236 -14.54 5.56 24.55
N ALA A 237 -14.93 6.81 24.33
CA ALA A 237 -14.22 7.73 23.47
C ALA A 237 -13.73 9.01 24.14
N ASP A 238 -13.37 8.98 25.42
CA ASP A 238 -12.72 10.12 26.09
C ASP A 238 -11.18 10.16 25.91
N GLY A 239 -10.65 9.38 24.97
CA GLY A 239 -9.22 9.21 24.73
C GLY A 239 -8.52 8.21 25.65
N GLN A 240 -9.23 7.56 26.58
CA GLN A 240 -8.60 6.59 27.48
C GLN A 240 -8.32 5.24 26.81
N GLU A 241 -7.39 4.50 27.42
CA GLU A 241 -7.05 3.13 27.03
C GLU A 241 -7.74 2.13 27.95
N PHE A 242 -8.15 1.00 27.39
CA PHE A 242 -8.79 -0.11 28.08
C PHE A 242 -7.95 -1.36 27.92
N ILE A 243 -7.70 -2.05 29.04
CA ILE A 243 -6.82 -3.22 29.07
C ILE A 243 -7.64 -4.49 29.18
N GLY A 244 -7.44 -5.42 28.22
CA GLY A 244 -8.01 -6.76 28.24
C GLY A 244 -9.53 -6.77 28.46
N GLN A 245 -9.96 -7.33 29.60
CA GLN A 245 -11.38 -7.48 29.91
C GLN A 245 -12.13 -6.15 30.01
N ALA A 246 -11.45 -5.06 30.41
CA ALA A 246 -12.09 -3.75 30.48
C ALA A 246 -12.61 -3.28 29.11
N ALA A 247 -11.90 -3.63 28.02
CA ALA A 247 -12.32 -3.30 26.66
C ALA A 247 -13.59 -4.08 26.26
N VAL A 248 -13.75 -5.31 26.72
CA VAL A 248 -14.98 -6.10 26.53
C VAL A 248 -16.13 -5.51 27.33
N ASP A 249 -15.88 -5.12 28.57
CA ASP A 249 -16.91 -4.64 29.49
C ASP A 249 -17.55 -3.33 29.01
N VAL A 250 -16.77 -2.44 28.41
CA VAL A 250 -17.32 -1.25 27.72
C VAL A 250 -17.86 -1.56 26.33
N GLY A 251 -17.47 -2.69 25.72
CA GLY A 251 -17.98 -3.13 24.42
C GLY A 251 -17.13 -2.72 23.22
N LEU A 252 -15.86 -2.36 23.44
CA LEU A 252 -14.88 -2.11 22.38
C LEU A 252 -14.47 -3.40 21.66
N THR A 253 -14.36 -4.52 22.40
CA THR A 253 -14.05 -5.84 21.84
C THR A 253 -15.15 -6.84 22.15
N ASP A 254 -15.26 -7.91 21.35
CA ASP A 254 -16.26 -8.98 21.52
C ASP A 254 -15.81 -10.04 22.53
N GLY A 255 -14.51 -10.08 22.85
CA GLY A 255 -13.98 -11.02 23.83
C GLY A 255 -12.45 -10.98 23.94
N VAL A 256 -11.97 -11.57 25.02
CA VAL A 256 -10.55 -11.82 25.27
C VAL A 256 -10.21 -13.25 24.90
N THR A 257 -9.15 -13.45 24.12
CA THR A 257 -8.68 -14.76 23.66
C THR A 257 -7.20 -14.72 23.27
N THR A 258 -6.62 -15.87 22.93
CA THR A 258 -5.27 -15.96 22.33
C THR A 258 -5.34 -15.98 20.81
N PHE A 259 -4.27 -15.53 20.16
CA PHE A 259 -4.11 -15.56 18.70
C PHE A 259 -4.33 -16.97 18.13
N ASP A 260 -3.67 -17.97 18.73
CA ASP A 260 -3.80 -19.38 18.34
C ASP A 260 -5.24 -19.89 18.40
N ALA A 261 -6.00 -19.46 19.41
CA ALA A 261 -7.40 -19.85 19.56
C ALA A 261 -8.28 -19.21 18.46
N VAL A 262 -7.99 -17.98 18.05
CA VAL A 262 -8.67 -17.33 16.91
C VAL A 262 -8.36 -18.06 15.63
N ILE A 263 -7.08 -18.28 15.31
CA ILE A 263 -6.66 -19.00 14.10
C ILE A 263 -7.27 -20.41 14.07
N GLY A 264 -7.13 -21.17 15.15
CA GLY A 264 -7.71 -22.51 15.25
C GLY A 264 -9.23 -22.51 15.07
N GLY A 265 -9.91 -21.52 15.65
CA GLY A 265 -11.35 -21.32 15.49
C GLY A 265 -11.76 -20.98 14.06
N LEU A 266 -11.00 -20.11 13.38
CA LEU A 266 -11.24 -19.74 11.98
C LEU A 266 -10.95 -20.91 11.03
N ARG A 267 -9.82 -21.61 11.18
CA ARG A 267 -9.49 -22.82 10.39
C ARG A 267 -10.56 -23.90 10.53
N LYS A 268 -11.08 -24.12 11.74
CA LYS A 268 -12.21 -25.05 11.94
C LYS A 268 -13.48 -24.61 11.18
N LYS A 269 -13.79 -23.31 11.13
CA LYS A 269 -14.91 -22.79 10.32
C LYS A 269 -14.69 -22.98 8.83
N ILE A 270 -13.45 -22.80 8.35
CA ILE A 270 -13.08 -23.04 6.96
C ILE A 270 -13.32 -24.51 6.61
N LEU A 271 -12.76 -25.44 7.39
CA LEU A 271 -12.95 -26.89 7.19
C LEU A 271 -14.43 -27.30 7.22
N ALA A 272 -15.24 -26.66 8.08
CA ALA A 272 -16.67 -26.92 8.14
C ALA A 272 -17.45 -26.34 6.94
N SER A 273 -16.92 -25.32 6.28
CA SER A 273 -17.51 -24.70 5.08
C SER A 273 -17.16 -25.42 3.78
N LEU A 274 -16.12 -26.27 3.79
CA LEU A 274 -15.77 -27.08 2.62
C LEU A 274 -16.85 -28.13 2.34
N PRO A 275 -17.18 -28.38 1.06
CA PRO A 275 -18.12 -29.42 0.70
C PRO A 275 -17.60 -30.76 1.21
N LYS A 276 -18.39 -31.45 2.04
CA LYS A 276 -18.05 -32.80 2.49
C LYS A 276 -17.82 -33.68 1.25
N PRO A 277 -16.72 -34.46 1.19
CA PRO A 277 -16.61 -35.48 0.15
C PRO A 277 -17.85 -36.37 0.27
N MET A 278 -18.56 -36.56 -0.84
CA MET A 278 -19.67 -37.51 -0.89
C MET A 278 -19.08 -38.88 -0.55
N ASP A 279 -19.31 -39.31 0.69
CA ASP A 279 -18.92 -40.63 1.15
C ASP A 279 -19.81 -41.62 0.41
N ASN A 280 -19.35 -42.09 -0.76
CA ASN A 280 -19.98 -43.16 -1.50
C ASN A 280 -19.62 -44.51 -0.86
N SER A 281 -19.71 -44.58 0.47
CA SER A 281 -19.57 -45.79 1.25
C SER A 281 -20.93 -46.47 1.27
N ASN A 282 -21.14 -47.31 0.27
CA ASN A 282 -22.25 -48.25 0.24
C ASN A 282 -22.11 -49.16 1.46
N SER A 283 -22.91 -48.93 2.50
CA SER A 283 -22.82 -49.61 3.78
C SER A 283 -23.31 -51.05 3.69
N ASN A 284 -22.52 -51.94 3.08
CA ASN A 284 -22.71 -53.37 3.22
C ASN A 284 -21.93 -53.86 4.45
N LYS A 285 -22.70 -54.04 5.52
CA LYS A 285 -22.29 -54.55 6.82
C LYS A 285 -21.93 -56.04 6.70
N PHE A 286 -20.70 -56.36 6.30
CA PHE A 286 -20.24 -57.75 6.24
C PHE A 286 -19.78 -58.24 7.62
N LYS A 287 -20.51 -59.21 8.18
CA LYS A 287 -20.19 -59.88 9.44
C LYS A 287 -19.28 -61.07 9.11
N LEU A 288 -18.06 -61.06 9.65
CA LEU A 288 -17.05 -62.10 9.47
C LEU A 288 -17.39 -63.34 10.32
N LEU A 289 -17.88 -64.42 9.72
CA LEU A 289 -17.74 -65.78 10.25
C LEU A 289 -17.54 -66.75 9.08
N GLY A 290 -16.45 -67.49 9.13
CA GLY A 290 -16.02 -68.41 8.08
C GLY A 290 -16.90 -69.66 7.98
N ILE A 291 -16.90 -70.22 6.76
CA ILE A 291 -16.83 -71.64 6.38
C ILE A 291 -17.07 -71.67 4.85
N ALA A 292 -16.17 -72.28 4.10
CA ALA A 292 -16.38 -72.77 2.73
C ALA A 292 -16.45 -74.31 2.78
N PRO A 293 -16.87 -75.07 1.74
CA PRO A 293 -17.15 -74.68 0.34
C PRO A 293 -18.43 -75.30 -0.30
N ASN A 294 -18.89 -74.72 -1.42
CA ASN A 294 -19.17 -75.41 -2.71
C ASN A 294 -20.24 -74.70 -3.57
N LEU A 295 -19.84 -74.47 -4.83
CA LEU A 295 -20.58 -74.56 -6.11
C LEU A 295 -22.09 -74.23 -6.12
N ILE A 296 -22.45 -73.18 -6.86
CA ILE A 296 -23.54 -73.13 -7.84
C ILE A 296 -23.25 -71.94 -8.78
N GLU A 297 -23.35 -72.18 -10.08
CA GLU A 297 -23.35 -71.21 -11.16
C GLU A 297 -24.60 -70.32 -11.10
N ASP A 298 -24.46 -69.04 -11.45
CA ASP A 298 -25.17 -68.41 -12.58
C ASP A 298 -25.65 -66.96 -12.33
N GLU A 299 -25.37 -66.15 -13.36
CA GLU A 299 -26.03 -64.92 -13.82
C GLU A 299 -26.11 -63.63 -12.97
N GLY A 300 -25.64 -62.53 -13.59
CA GLY A 300 -26.31 -61.22 -13.43
C GLY A 300 -25.45 -59.96 -13.35
N MET A 301 -25.01 -59.47 -14.52
CA MET A 301 -24.83 -58.04 -14.84
C MET A 301 -23.63 -57.28 -14.23
N ALA A 302 -22.47 -57.50 -14.84
CA ALA A 302 -21.39 -56.52 -14.90
C ALA A 302 -21.82 -55.31 -15.76
N ARG A 303 -21.53 -54.10 -15.26
CA ARG A 303 -21.71 -52.84 -16.00
C ARG A 303 -20.76 -52.81 -17.20
N LYS A 304 -21.35 -52.69 -18.38
CA LYS A 304 -20.69 -52.57 -19.68
C LYS A 304 -19.90 -51.25 -19.73
N ALA A 305 -18.60 -51.34 -20.02
CA ALA A 305 -17.77 -50.18 -20.35
C ALA A 305 -18.21 -49.61 -21.71
N LEU A 306 -18.39 -48.30 -21.78
CA LEU A 306 -18.77 -47.56 -22.98
C LEU A 306 -17.63 -47.63 -24.02
N THR A 307 -18.00 -47.82 -25.28
CA THR A 307 -17.04 -47.97 -26.39
C THR A 307 -16.78 -46.64 -27.09
N GLU A 308 -15.63 -46.51 -27.75
CA GLU A 308 -15.21 -45.30 -28.48
C GLU A 308 -16.18 -44.86 -29.59
N ALA A 309 -17.13 -45.71 -30.00
CA ALA A 309 -18.21 -45.36 -30.92
C ALA A 309 -19.32 -44.50 -30.29
N ASP A 310 -19.50 -44.55 -28.96
CA ASP A 310 -20.51 -43.77 -28.22
C ASP A 310 -20.01 -42.33 -27.92
N ILE A 311 -18.68 -42.13 -27.92
CA ILE A 311 -18.05 -40.81 -27.78
C ILE A 311 -18.11 -40.02 -29.10
N ALA A 312 -18.13 -40.70 -30.25
CA ALA A 312 -18.20 -40.07 -31.57
C ALA A 312 -19.62 -39.58 -31.95
N ALA A 313 -20.69 -40.10 -31.32
CA ALA A 313 -22.07 -39.72 -31.63
C ALA A 313 -22.57 -38.49 -30.85
N LEU A 314 -21.87 -38.05 -29.78
CA LEU A 314 -22.21 -36.84 -29.03
C LEU A 314 -21.59 -35.55 -29.60
N ALA A 315 -20.67 -35.65 -30.56
CA ALA A 315 -19.92 -34.52 -31.12
C ALA A 315 -20.62 -33.80 -32.31
N SER A 316 -21.84 -34.17 -32.69
CA SER A 316 -22.54 -33.60 -33.87
C SER A 316 -23.90 -32.98 -33.55
N GLY A 317 -24.04 -32.34 -32.38
CA GLY A 317 -25.30 -31.91 -31.79
C GLY A 317 -26.41 -31.43 -32.74
N VAL A 318 -27.52 -32.16 -32.77
CA VAL A 318 -28.91 -31.67 -32.93
C VAL A 318 -29.85 -32.67 -32.22
N THR A 319 -30.80 -32.12 -31.47
CA THR A 319 -31.87 -32.80 -30.71
C THR A 319 -33.00 -33.31 -31.61
N LEU A 320 -33.56 -34.47 -31.26
CA LEU A 320 -34.80 -35.00 -31.85
C LEU A 320 -35.68 -35.60 -30.75
N ASP A 321 -36.66 -34.80 -30.32
CA ASP A 321 -37.91 -35.29 -29.74
C ASP A 321 -38.89 -35.53 -30.90
N ALA A 322 -39.39 -36.77 -31.02
CA ALA A 322 -40.78 -37.13 -31.40
C ALA A 322 -40.85 -38.58 -31.91
N LEU A 323 -41.31 -39.49 -31.05
CA LEU A 323 -42.19 -40.58 -31.45
C LEU A 323 -43.45 -40.51 -30.58
N GLN A 324 -44.58 -40.23 -31.25
CA GLN A 324 -45.97 -40.36 -30.78
C GLN A 324 -46.25 -41.84 -30.37
N ASP A 325 -47.18 -42.19 -29.47
CA ASP A 325 -48.65 -41.97 -29.55
C ASP A 325 -49.40 -42.24 -28.21
N LYS A 326 -50.18 -41.24 -27.74
CA LYS A 326 -51.64 -41.17 -27.35
C LYS A 326 -52.38 -42.29 -26.56
N PRO A 327 -53.63 -42.06 -26.06
CA PRO A 327 -54.21 -40.92 -25.29
C PRO A 327 -55.28 -41.35 -24.22
N ASP A 328 -55.80 -40.38 -23.45
CA ASP A 328 -57.19 -40.23 -22.92
C ASP A 328 -57.22 -38.86 -22.20
N GLN A 329 -58.29 -38.06 -22.06
CA GLN A 329 -59.48 -37.72 -22.83
C GLN A 329 -60.05 -36.42 -22.18
N GLU A 330 -60.75 -35.61 -22.98
CA GLU A 330 -61.92 -34.77 -22.63
C GLU A 330 -61.86 -33.32 -22.04
N GLU A 331 -62.83 -32.56 -22.57
CA GLU A 331 -63.50 -31.29 -22.19
C GLU A 331 -63.00 -29.92 -22.72
N GLN A 332 -63.56 -29.54 -23.89
CA GLN A 332 -64.60 -28.50 -24.11
C GLN A 332 -64.59 -27.24 -23.19
N THR A 333 -64.87 -25.99 -23.59
CA THR A 333 -65.38 -25.31 -24.80
C THR A 333 -65.25 -23.76 -24.57
N PRO A 334 -65.52 -22.92 -25.57
CA PRO A 334 -65.02 -21.54 -25.74
C PRO A 334 -66.09 -20.45 -25.51
N SER A 335 -65.70 -19.17 -25.64
CA SER A 335 -66.53 -18.05 -26.17
C SER A 335 -65.77 -16.71 -26.02
N THR A 336 -65.33 -16.04 -27.11
CA THR A 336 -65.97 -14.87 -27.81
C THR A 336 -65.98 -13.57 -26.96
N ASP A 337 -65.75 -12.34 -27.43
CA ASP A 337 -65.76 -11.75 -28.76
C ASP A 337 -65.40 -10.23 -28.71
N VAL A 338 -65.13 -9.65 -29.89
CA VAL A 338 -65.45 -8.28 -30.36
C VAL A 338 -64.51 -7.08 -30.02
N ALA A 339 -63.65 -6.80 -31.01
CA ALA A 339 -63.50 -5.59 -31.84
C ALA A 339 -63.85 -4.18 -31.31
N THR A 340 -62.95 -3.20 -31.59
CA THR A 340 -63.14 -2.13 -32.61
C THR A 340 -61.86 -1.27 -32.78
N ASP A 341 -61.38 -1.19 -34.02
CA ASP A 341 -60.45 -0.22 -34.62
C ASP A 341 -61.13 1.17 -34.85
N PRO A 342 -60.51 2.22 -35.47
CA PRO A 342 -59.11 2.43 -35.90
C PRO A 342 -58.57 3.86 -35.57
N VAL A 343 -57.32 4.15 -35.94
CA VAL A 343 -56.90 5.25 -36.87
C VAL A 343 -55.35 5.29 -36.91
N LYS A 344 -54.82 4.86 -38.06
CA LYS A 344 -53.48 5.17 -38.62
C LYS A 344 -53.72 6.16 -39.79
N PRO A 345 -52.74 6.92 -40.32
CA PRO A 345 -51.68 6.32 -41.15
C PRO A 345 -50.35 7.13 -41.04
N GLU A 346 -49.18 6.86 -41.62
CA GLU A 346 -48.71 6.11 -42.81
C GLU A 346 -47.27 5.60 -42.42
N THR A 347 -46.76 4.37 -42.61
CA THR A 347 -46.49 3.52 -43.82
C THR A 347 -45.78 4.28 -44.94
N VAL A 348 -44.66 3.82 -45.50
CA VAL A 348 -44.46 2.66 -46.41
C VAL A 348 -42.98 2.21 -46.25
N ALA A 349 -42.59 0.96 -45.94
CA ALA A 349 -42.64 -0.30 -46.74
C ALA A 349 -41.89 -0.14 -48.09
N GLU A 350 -41.16 -1.07 -48.70
CA GLU A 350 -41.16 -2.55 -48.79
C GLU A 350 -39.81 -2.90 -49.51
N SER A 351 -39.05 -3.94 -49.10
CA SER A 351 -39.02 -5.32 -49.66
C SER A 351 -38.34 -5.43 -51.06
N VAL A 352 -37.66 -6.49 -51.55
CA VAL A 352 -37.20 -7.82 -51.10
C VAL A 352 -36.37 -8.46 -52.26
N VAL A 353 -35.35 -9.29 -51.95
CA VAL A 353 -34.68 -10.37 -52.78
C VAL A 353 -33.76 -9.90 -53.93
N THR A 354 -32.49 -10.33 -54.06
CA THR A 354 -32.05 -11.63 -54.65
C THR A 354 -30.53 -11.91 -54.44
N THR A 355 -30.22 -13.08 -53.87
CA THR A 355 -29.10 -14.02 -54.16
C THR A 355 -27.62 -13.60 -54.25
N GLN A 356 -26.84 -14.12 -53.28
CA GLN A 356 -25.66 -14.97 -53.47
C GLN A 356 -24.55 -14.48 -54.43
N ALA A 357 -23.78 -13.47 -54.02
CA ALA A 357 -22.43 -13.22 -54.55
C ALA A 357 -21.46 -12.48 -53.58
N GLU A 358 -21.92 -12.02 -52.41
CA GLU A 358 -21.16 -11.07 -51.57
C GLU A 358 -20.36 -11.67 -50.40
N THR A 359 -20.48 -12.98 -50.13
CA THR A 359 -19.89 -13.58 -48.91
C THR A 359 -18.36 -13.66 -48.92
N VAL A 360 -17.69 -13.54 -50.08
CA VAL A 360 -16.23 -13.50 -50.16
C VAL A 360 -15.69 -12.08 -49.89
N VAL A 361 -16.45 -11.03 -50.23
CA VAL A 361 -16.01 -9.64 -50.07
C VAL A 361 -16.05 -9.22 -48.60
N ASP A 362 -17.02 -9.73 -47.83
CA ASP A 362 -17.15 -9.42 -46.40
C ASP A 362 -16.03 -10.02 -45.55
N SER A 363 -15.57 -11.23 -45.87
CA SER A 363 -14.48 -11.88 -45.12
C SER A 363 -13.13 -11.16 -45.31
N VAL A 364 -12.84 -10.71 -46.54
CA VAL A 364 -11.62 -9.94 -46.84
C VAL A 364 -11.67 -8.56 -46.19
N VAL A 365 -12.83 -7.89 -46.20
CA VAL A 365 -13.02 -6.60 -45.54
C VAL A 365 -12.92 -6.72 -44.01
N LEU A 366 -13.39 -7.82 -43.42
CA LEU A 366 -13.22 -8.09 -41.99
C LEU A 366 -11.75 -8.35 -41.60
N VAL A 367 -11.01 -9.10 -42.41
CA VAL A 367 -9.56 -9.32 -42.21
C VAL A 367 -8.80 -8.00 -42.32
N LEU A 368 -9.09 -7.18 -43.33
CA LEU A 368 -8.48 -5.86 -43.49
C LEU A 368 -8.80 -4.92 -42.31
N LYS A 369 -10.04 -4.91 -41.82
CA LYS A 369 -10.41 -4.14 -40.62
C LYS A 369 -9.69 -4.63 -39.36
N SER A 370 -9.50 -5.94 -39.21
CA SER A 370 -8.72 -6.51 -38.11
C SER A 370 -7.26 -6.10 -38.19
N GLN A 371 -6.65 -6.16 -39.37
CA GLN A 371 -5.27 -5.73 -39.60
C GLN A 371 -5.07 -4.23 -39.37
N ILE A 372 -6.04 -3.40 -39.76
CA ILE A 372 -6.01 -1.95 -39.48
C ILE A 372 -6.09 -1.70 -37.97
N LYS A 373 -6.99 -2.39 -37.25
CA LYS A 373 -7.11 -2.26 -35.80
C LYS A 373 -5.84 -2.69 -35.06
N GLU A 374 -5.20 -3.76 -35.53
CA GLU A 374 -3.92 -4.24 -35.00
C GLU A 374 -2.80 -3.20 -35.25
N LYS A 375 -2.70 -2.68 -36.48
CA LYS A 375 -1.74 -1.61 -36.83
C LYS A 375 -1.98 -0.33 -36.05
N ASP A 376 -3.22 0.09 -35.84
CA ASP A 376 -3.56 1.27 -35.03
C ASP A 376 -3.16 1.06 -33.56
N THR A 377 -3.29 -0.16 -33.05
CA THR A 377 -2.86 -0.52 -31.69
C THR A 377 -1.33 -0.50 -31.57
N GLU A 378 -0.60 -1.01 -32.57
CA GLU A 378 0.87 -0.93 -32.63
C GLU A 378 1.37 0.53 -32.74
N LEU A 379 0.66 1.38 -33.49
CA LEU A 379 0.99 2.79 -33.67
C LEU A 379 0.77 3.57 -32.37
N LEU A 380 -0.31 3.26 -31.64
CA LEU A 380 -0.56 3.80 -30.30
C LEU A 380 0.54 3.40 -29.32
N GLN A 381 0.92 2.11 -29.30
CA GLN A 381 2.02 1.63 -28.44
C GLN A 381 3.36 2.28 -28.79
N SER A 382 3.64 2.49 -30.08
CA SER A 382 4.85 3.19 -30.53
C SER A 382 4.85 4.66 -30.11
N GLY A 383 3.69 5.34 -30.18
CA GLY A 383 3.52 6.70 -29.69
C GLY A 383 3.75 6.84 -28.18
N ILE A 384 3.26 5.87 -27.39
CA ILE A 384 3.49 5.82 -25.93
C ILE A 384 4.99 5.62 -25.63
N LYS A 385 5.68 4.74 -26.37
CA LYS A 385 7.14 4.55 -26.20
C LYS A 385 7.93 5.82 -26.54
N VAL A 386 7.55 6.53 -27.59
CA VAL A 386 8.19 7.80 -27.97
C VAL A 386 7.98 8.85 -26.87
N ALA A 387 6.76 9.01 -26.36
CA ALA A 387 6.47 9.94 -25.27
C ALA A 387 7.28 9.62 -24.00
N LYS A 388 7.39 8.34 -23.62
CA LYS A 388 8.20 7.90 -22.47
C LYS A 388 9.70 8.16 -22.66
N LEU A 389 10.21 7.98 -23.88
CA LEU A 389 11.60 8.29 -24.22
C LEU A 389 11.87 9.80 -24.20
N GLU A 390 10.94 10.63 -24.69
CA GLU A 390 11.05 12.09 -24.62
C GLU A 390 11.04 12.60 -23.17
N GLU A 391 10.20 12.03 -22.31
CA GLU A 391 10.19 12.32 -20.87
C GLU A 391 11.50 11.91 -20.17
N SER A 392 12.04 10.74 -20.53
CA SER A 392 13.34 10.26 -20.02
C SER A 392 14.49 11.16 -20.47
N VAL A 393 14.46 11.66 -21.71
CA VAL A 393 15.46 12.61 -22.21
C VAL A 393 15.35 13.96 -21.50
N ASN A 394 14.13 14.45 -21.24
CA ASN A 394 13.92 15.72 -20.57
C ASN A 394 14.34 15.68 -19.09
N SER A 395 14.08 14.58 -18.38
CA SER A 395 14.53 14.39 -16.99
C SER A 395 16.06 14.27 -16.88
N LEU A 396 16.70 13.57 -17.82
CA LEU A 396 18.17 13.51 -17.89
C LEU A 396 18.78 14.89 -18.18
N LYS A 397 18.21 15.66 -19.10
CA LYS A 397 18.66 17.04 -19.37
C LYS A 397 18.51 17.94 -18.14
N ALA A 398 17.37 17.85 -17.45
CA ALA A 398 17.12 18.60 -16.21
C ALA A 398 18.13 18.27 -15.09
N THR A 399 18.71 17.07 -15.12
CA THR A 399 19.76 16.65 -14.17
C THR A 399 21.16 17.09 -14.63
N ILE A 400 21.46 17.02 -15.93
CA ILE A 400 22.79 17.34 -16.49
C ILE A 400 23.07 18.84 -16.49
N ASP A 401 22.09 19.68 -16.83
CA ASP A 401 22.25 21.14 -16.94
C ASP A 401 22.77 21.81 -15.63
N PRO A 402 22.21 21.54 -14.43
CA PRO A 402 22.76 22.10 -13.19
C PRO A 402 24.15 21.56 -12.88
N LEU A 403 24.44 20.29 -13.17
CA LEU A 403 25.77 19.70 -12.96
C LEU A 403 26.84 20.34 -13.86
N LEU A 404 26.48 20.66 -15.10
CA LEU A 404 27.37 21.35 -16.04
C LEU A 404 27.69 22.77 -15.56
N SER A 405 26.72 23.48 -14.99
CA SER A 405 26.93 24.79 -14.35
C SER A 405 27.90 24.72 -13.17
N ILE A 406 27.80 23.68 -12.34
CA ILE A 406 28.72 23.44 -11.22
C ILE A 406 30.13 23.13 -11.74
N ALA A 407 30.26 22.28 -12.76
CA ALA A 407 31.54 21.92 -13.35
C ALA A 407 32.25 23.13 -13.98
N VAL A 408 31.53 24.00 -14.71
CA VAL A 408 32.08 25.24 -15.28
C VAL A 408 32.54 26.21 -14.17
N LYS A 409 31.78 26.35 -13.09
CA LYS A 409 32.20 27.15 -11.92
C LYS A 409 33.45 26.58 -11.25
N SER A 410 33.53 25.26 -11.10
CA SER A 410 34.70 24.56 -10.55
C SER A 410 35.96 24.84 -11.37
N VAL A 411 35.90 24.70 -12.70
CA VAL A 411 37.01 25.02 -13.61
C VAL A 411 37.43 26.47 -13.49
N THR A 412 36.46 27.39 -13.46
CA THR A 412 36.74 28.83 -13.34
C THR A 412 37.48 29.17 -12.05
N ASN A 413 37.06 28.58 -10.92
CA ASN A 413 37.70 28.79 -9.62
C ASN A 413 39.12 28.20 -9.58
N MET A 414 39.32 26.99 -10.12
CA MET A 414 40.66 26.38 -10.21
C MET A 414 41.58 27.19 -11.13
N ALA A 415 41.08 27.70 -12.24
CA ALA A 415 41.84 28.54 -13.17
C ALA A 415 42.33 29.83 -12.49
N VAL A 416 41.47 30.51 -11.71
CA VAL A 416 41.86 31.69 -10.92
C VAL A 416 42.96 31.37 -9.92
N ALA A 417 42.83 30.26 -9.17
CA ALA A 417 43.82 29.85 -8.18
C ALA A 417 45.18 29.45 -8.80
N LEU A 418 45.18 28.97 -10.05
CA LEU A 418 46.38 28.62 -10.81
C LEU A 418 46.90 29.79 -11.68
N LYS A 419 46.29 30.99 -11.57
CA LYS A 419 46.59 32.18 -12.40
C LYS A 419 46.52 31.90 -13.91
N ALA A 420 45.63 30.99 -14.32
CA ALA A 420 45.37 30.64 -15.71
C ALA A 420 44.03 31.26 -16.18
N ALA A 421 43.88 31.45 -17.49
CA ALA A 421 42.62 31.93 -18.06
C ALA A 421 41.58 30.78 -18.13
N PRO A 422 40.31 30.99 -17.75
CA PRO A 422 39.27 29.99 -17.92
C PRO A 422 39.02 29.75 -19.42
N THR A 423 39.05 28.49 -19.85
CA THR A 423 38.98 28.11 -21.28
C THR A 423 37.57 27.64 -21.69
N VAL A 424 36.64 27.48 -20.73
CA VAL A 424 35.33 26.87 -20.94
C VAL A 424 34.22 27.79 -20.45
N THR A 425 33.13 27.88 -21.20
CA THR A 425 31.93 28.66 -20.86
C THR A 425 30.69 27.74 -20.79
N LEU A 426 29.57 28.27 -20.31
CA LEU A 426 28.28 27.54 -20.25
C LEU A 426 27.75 27.07 -21.63
N SER A 427 28.38 27.51 -22.73
CA SER A 427 28.04 27.15 -24.11
C SER A 427 28.94 26.04 -24.69
N SER A 428 29.90 25.52 -23.93
CA SER A 428 30.78 24.42 -24.36
C SER A 428 30.08 23.05 -24.21
N THR A 429 30.48 22.05 -25.00
CA THR A 429 29.84 20.72 -24.89
C THR A 429 30.17 20.04 -23.56
N PRO A 430 29.30 19.16 -23.04
CA PRO A 430 29.55 18.46 -21.78
C PRO A 430 30.88 17.69 -21.75
N GLU A 431 31.29 17.08 -22.88
CA GLU A 431 32.58 16.36 -22.93
C GLU A 431 33.77 17.31 -22.79
N GLN A 432 33.69 18.51 -23.37
CA GLN A 432 34.74 19.54 -23.27
C GLN A 432 34.87 20.07 -21.85
N VAL A 433 33.74 20.29 -21.17
CA VAL A 433 33.71 20.75 -19.77
C VAL A 433 34.35 19.71 -18.84
N LEU A 434 34.04 18.42 -19.04
CA LEU A 434 34.57 17.33 -18.22
C LEU A 434 36.09 17.12 -18.43
N ALA A 435 36.55 17.19 -19.68
CA ALA A 435 37.95 17.05 -20.02
C ALA A 435 38.80 18.17 -19.39
N GLU A 436 38.34 19.43 -19.49
CA GLU A 436 39.03 20.56 -18.88
C GLU A 436 38.95 20.54 -17.34
N HIS A 437 37.82 20.12 -16.76
CA HIS A 437 37.72 19.91 -15.31
C HIS A 437 38.74 18.90 -14.80
N SER A 438 38.91 17.78 -15.50
CA SER A 438 39.88 16.75 -15.13
C SER A 438 41.31 17.29 -15.20
N ARG A 439 41.66 17.97 -16.29
CA ARG A 439 42.98 18.61 -16.49
C ARG A 439 43.30 19.63 -15.40
N PHE A 440 42.37 20.55 -15.11
CA PHE A 440 42.57 21.56 -14.07
C PHE A 440 42.62 20.95 -12.67
N SER A 441 41.84 19.91 -12.39
CA SER A 441 41.89 19.21 -11.11
C SER A 441 43.25 18.53 -10.87
N GLU A 442 43.85 17.92 -11.89
CA GLU A 442 45.20 17.35 -11.79
C GLU A 442 46.27 18.41 -11.56
N MET A 443 46.21 19.53 -12.30
CA MET A 443 47.11 20.66 -12.10
C MET A 443 46.95 21.26 -10.69
N PHE A 444 45.71 21.40 -10.22
CA PHE A 444 45.40 21.95 -8.91
C PHE A 444 45.91 21.04 -7.78
N LYS A 445 45.75 19.72 -7.90
CA LYS A 445 46.30 18.75 -6.93
C LYS A 445 47.82 18.75 -6.88
N LYS A 446 48.49 19.02 -8.00
CA LYS A 446 49.95 19.11 -8.08
C LYS A 446 50.48 20.37 -7.40
N GLU A 447 49.81 21.50 -7.58
CA GLU A 447 50.21 22.79 -6.99
C GLU A 447 49.77 22.90 -5.51
N TYR A 448 48.63 22.31 -5.16
CA TYR A 448 48.01 22.36 -3.85
C TYR A 448 47.71 20.93 -3.33
N PRO A 449 48.73 20.18 -2.86
CA PRO A 449 48.53 18.86 -2.29
C PRO A 449 47.64 18.95 -1.06
N VAL A 450 46.55 18.16 -1.05
CA VAL A 450 45.53 18.19 0.00
C VAL A 450 46.08 17.53 1.28
N GLY A 451 46.51 18.34 2.24
CA GLY A 451 46.84 17.91 3.59
C GLY A 451 48.09 18.58 4.16
N GLY A 452 47.89 19.63 4.96
CA GLY A 452 48.89 20.13 5.90
C GLY A 452 49.11 21.64 5.85
N VAL A 453 48.66 22.32 6.92
CA VAL A 453 49.37 23.48 7.47
C VAL A 453 50.88 23.24 7.40
N ALA A 454 51.61 24.30 7.03
CA ALA A 454 53.06 24.39 6.89
C ALA A 454 53.85 23.34 7.69
N ALA A 455 54.69 22.57 6.99
CA ALA A 455 55.69 21.73 7.62
C ALA A 455 56.65 22.60 8.44
N VAL A 456 56.41 22.69 9.75
CA VAL A 456 57.37 23.22 10.71
C VAL A 456 58.22 22.03 11.14
N SER A 457 59.50 22.02 10.72
CA SER A 457 60.47 21.04 11.18
C SER A 457 60.65 21.16 12.70
N ALA A 458 60.74 20.02 13.39
CA ALA A 458 60.78 19.89 14.86
C ALA A 458 62.00 20.51 15.58
N THR A 459 62.75 21.38 14.91
CA THR A 459 63.95 22.04 15.46
C THR A 459 63.80 23.53 15.67
N ASP A 460 62.68 24.16 15.30
CA ASP A 460 62.48 25.60 15.52
C ASP A 460 61.61 25.88 16.75
N THR A 461 62.22 26.52 17.75
CA THR A 461 61.55 27.01 18.95
C THR A 461 60.54 28.11 18.58
N PRO A 462 59.30 28.10 19.08
CA PRO A 462 58.30 29.09 18.67
C PRO A 462 58.67 30.47 19.19
N LYS A 463 58.69 31.46 18.30
CA LYS A 463 58.69 32.88 18.70
C LYS A 463 57.38 33.17 19.41
N LYS A 464 57.50 33.74 20.61
CA LYS A 464 56.41 34.28 21.42
C LYS A 464 56.01 35.65 20.86
N ASP A 465 54.70 35.93 20.91
CA ASP A 465 53.93 37.14 20.51
C ASP A 465 53.05 36.86 19.27
N ASP A 466 51.73 37.03 19.28
CA ASP A 466 50.89 37.97 20.03
C ASP A 466 49.64 37.33 20.68
N THR A 467 49.18 37.99 21.75
CA THR A 467 47.98 37.71 22.55
C THR A 467 46.73 37.40 21.73
N TYR A 468 46.15 36.21 21.94
CA TYR A 468 44.78 35.90 21.53
C TYR A 468 43.79 36.74 22.35
N VAL A 469 43.20 37.75 21.75
CA VAL A 469 42.09 38.51 22.35
C VAL A 469 40.82 37.68 22.21
N MET A 470 40.34 37.14 23.33
CA MET A 470 39.05 36.45 23.41
C MET A 470 37.93 37.37 22.94
N THR A 471 37.18 36.95 21.92
CA THR A 471 36.00 37.70 21.48
C THR A 471 34.86 37.54 22.51
N ASN A 472 33.97 38.52 22.60
CA ASN A 472 32.80 38.46 23.50
C ASN A 472 31.93 37.21 23.26
N VAL A 473 31.94 36.68 22.04
CA VAL A 473 31.23 35.44 21.66
C VAL A 473 31.89 34.21 22.28
N THR A 474 33.22 34.12 22.20
CA THR A 474 33.99 33.03 22.83
C THR A 474 33.84 33.06 24.36
N GLN A 475 33.81 34.25 24.95
CA GLN A 475 33.59 34.42 26.39
C GLN A 475 32.17 34.00 26.80
N ALA A 476 31.15 34.32 26.00
CA ALA A 476 29.77 33.92 26.26
C ALA A 476 29.59 32.39 26.19
N GLN A 477 30.23 31.73 25.23
CA GLN A 477 30.21 30.27 25.08
C GLN A 477 30.90 29.56 26.26
N ILE A 478 32.03 30.08 26.73
CA ILE A 478 32.73 29.54 27.91
C ILE A 478 31.88 29.70 29.18
N ASN A 479 31.18 30.83 29.31
CA ASN A 479 30.29 31.09 30.45
C ASN A 479 29.01 30.22 30.41
N ALA A 480 28.50 29.90 29.22
CA ALA A 480 27.34 29.01 29.04
C ALA A 480 27.65 27.55 29.37
N VAL A 481 28.87 27.08 29.08
CA VAL A 481 29.32 25.72 29.41
C VAL A 481 29.68 25.59 30.89
N ARG A 482 30.08 26.68 31.54
CA ARG A 482 30.38 26.74 32.99
C ARG A 482 29.19 27.28 33.78
N GLY A 483 28.04 26.61 33.65
CA GLY A 483 26.88 26.87 34.49
C GLY A 483 27.23 26.83 35.98
N THR A 484 26.96 27.95 36.65
CA THR A 484 26.55 28.09 38.06
C THR A 484 26.64 26.84 38.94
N LYS A 485 27.63 26.83 39.85
CA LYS A 485 27.42 26.30 41.21
C LYS A 485 26.73 27.35 42.06
#